data_AF-A0A7S9CYL5-F1
#
_entry.id   AF-A0A7S9CYL5-F1
#
_cell.length_a   1.000
_cell.length_b   1.000
_cell.length_c   1.000
_cell.angle_alpha   90.00
_cell.angle_beta   90.00
_cell.angle_gamma   90.00
#
_symmetry.space_group_name_H-M   'P 1'
#
loop_
_entity.id
_entity.type
_entity.pdbx_description
1 polymer ?
#
loop_
_entity_poly.entity_id
_entity_poly.type
_entity_poly.pdbx_seq_one_letter_code
_entity_poly.pdbx_strand_id
1 'polypeptide(L)' 'MLDNDSNKGRRLVEFKDGCRYGKFGKTKAYELIAHESIRAYKMGGKTLIDLDSVDEYHASLPRVETRAS' A
#
# COMPACT_ATOMS: atom_id res chain seq x y z
N MET A 1 -18.03 0.12 -20.10
CA MET A 1 -16.74 -0.47 -20.52
C MET A 1 -16.13 -1.06 -19.27
N LEU A 2 -16.08 -2.39 -19.17
CA LEU A 2 -15.46 -3.09 -18.04
C LEU A 2 -13.95 -3.09 -18.29
N ASP A 3 -13.25 -2.29 -17.47
CA ASP A 3 -11.80 -2.09 -17.38
C ASP A 3 -11.05 -3.42 -17.18
N ASN A 4 -10.88 -4.12 -18.30
CA ASN A 4 -9.99 -5.25 -18.50
C ASN A 4 -8.53 -4.76 -18.59
N ASP A 5 -8.08 -4.01 -17.57
CA ASP A 5 -6.68 -3.55 -17.39
C ASP A 5 -6.07 -4.06 -16.06
N SER A 6 -6.86 -4.80 -15.27
CA SER A 6 -6.49 -5.17 -13.90
C SER A 6 -5.43 -6.28 -13.76
N ASN A 7 -4.86 -6.76 -14.87
CA ASN A 7 -3.81 -7.77 -14.89
C ASN A 7 -2.51 -7.32 -15.58
N LYS A 8 -2.31 -6.01 -15.80
CA LYS A 8 -0.96 -5.52 -16.11
C LYS A 8 -0.15 -5.44 -14.82
N GLY A 9 0.51 -6.55 -14.46
CA GLY A 9 1.69 -6.58 -13.58
C GLY A 9 1.57 -6.04 -12.15
N ARG A 10 0.37 -5.83 -11.59
CA ARG A 10 0.21 -5.30 -10.22
C ARG A 10 0.91 -6.21 -9.21
N ARG A 11 1.80 -5.61 -8.41
CA ARG A 11 2.53 -6.29 -7.33
C ARG A 11 1.62 -6.48 -6.12
N LEU A 12 0.68 -7.42 -6.24
CA LEU A 12 -0.27 -7.75 -5.19
C LEU A 12 0.32 -8.77 -4.21
N VAL A 13 0.28 -8.44 -2.92
CA VAL A 13 0.72 -9.34 -1.84
C VAL A 13 -0.34 -9.45 -0.75
N GLU A 14 -0.31 -10.52 0.05
CA GLU A 14 -1.24 -10.64 1.18
C GLU A 14 -1.05 -9.49 2.18
N PHE A 15 -2.13 -9.10 2.86
CA PHE A 15 -2.16 -7.98 3.80
C PHE A 15 -0.99 -7.97 4.80
N LYS A 16 -0.62 -9.14 5.34
CA LYS A 16 0.49 -9.27 6.30
C LYS A 16 1.83 -8.90 5.67
N ASP A 17 2.06 -9.33 4.43
CA ASP A 17 3.30 -9.06 3.70
C ASP A 17 3.35 -7.61 3.22
N GLY A 18 2.21 -7.05 2.80
CA GLY A 18 2.10 -5.63 2.45
C GLY A 18 2.40 -4.72 3.64
N CYS A 19 1.90 -5.04 4.84
CA CYS A 19 2.27 -4.33 6.07
C CYS A 19 3.79 -4.39 6.34
N ARG A 20 4.39 -5.57 6.16
CA ARG A 20 5.83 -5.78 6.35
C ARG A 20 6.67 -4.99 5.35
N TYR A 21 6.23 -4.93 4.10
CA TYR A 21 6.85 -4.16 3.04
C TYR A 21 6.76 -2.67 3.33
N GLY A 22 5.55 -2.17 3.62
CA GLY A 22 5.28 -0.75 3.89
C GLY A 22 5.80 -0.22 5.23
N LYS A 23 6.40 -1.08 6.07
CA LYS A 23 6.95 -0.71 7.38
C LYS A 23 5.92 -0.06 8.32
N PHE A 24 4.66 -0.48 8.24
CA PHE A 24 3.59 0.00 9.10
C PHE A 24 2.80 -1.15 9.76
N GLY A 25 2.26 -0.89 10.95
CA GLY A 25 1.43 -1.84 11.67
C GLY A 25 0.04 -2.01 11.05
N LYS A 26 -0.73 -3.01 11.52
CA LYS A 26 -2.07 -3.33 10.99
C LYS A 26 -3.04 -2.14 11.10
N THR A 27 -3.07 -1.48 12.26
CA THR A 27 -3.94 -0.30 12.47
C THR A 27 -3.64 0.77 11.44
N LYS A 28 -2.34 1.08 11.24
CA LYS A 28 -1.92 2.07 10.26
C LYS A 28 -2.23 1.64 8.82
N ALA A 29 -2.08 0.36 8.49
CA ALA A 29 -2.46 -0.16 7.18
C ALA A 29 -3.95 0.07 6.89
N TYR A 30 -4.83 -0.20 7.86
CA TYR A 30 -6.27 0.03 7.71
C TYR A 30 -6.59 1.52 7.58
N GLU A 31 -5.94 2.40 8.35
CA GLU A 31 -6.07 3.85 8.18
C GLU A 31 -5.69 4.28 6.76
N LEU A 32 -4.54 3.81 6.26
CA LEU A 32 -4.05 4.16 4.92
C LEU A 32 -4.98 3.67 3.81
N ILE A 33 -5.60 2.49 3.97
CA ILE A 33 -6.61 1.98 3.03
C ILE A 33 -7.88 2.83 3.12
N ALA A 34 -8.34 3.17 4.32
CA ALA A 34 -9.55 3.98 4.53
C ALA A 34 -9.40 5.41 3.98
N HIS A 35 -8.18 5.97 4.03
CA HIS A 35 -7.83 7.26 3.45
C HIS A 35 -7.40 7.18 1.97
N GLU A 36 -7.56 6.02 1.33
CA GLU A 36 -7.16 5.79 -0.08
C GLU A 36 -5.68 6.11 -0.37
N SER A 37 -4.85 6.17 0.67
CA SER A 37 -3.40 6.42 0.57
C SER A 37 -2.64 5.20 0.07
N ILE A 38 -3.17 4.00 0.29
CA ILE A 38 -2.71 2.75 -0.33
C ILE A 38 -3.91 1.95 -0.84
N ARG A 39 -3.73 1.19 -1.91
CA ARG A 39 -4.79 0.40 -2.54
C ARG A 39 -4.79 -1.04 -2.02
N ALA A 40 -5.98 -1.56 -1.78
CA ALA A 40 -6.17 -2.95 -1.40
C ALA A 40 -7.37 -3.57 -2.13
N TYR A 41 -7.30 -4.88 -2.37
CA TYR A 41 -8.28 -5.64 -3.13
C TYR A 41 -8.73 -6.87 -2.33
N LYS A 42 -10.02 -7.24 -2.43
CA LYS A 42 -10.54 -8.48 -1.86
C LYS A 42 -10.49 -9.59 -2.91
N MET A 43 -9.91 -10.73 -2.56
CA MET A 43 -9.84 -11.91 -3.43
C MET A 43 -9.97 -13.18 -2.59
N GLY A 44 -11.04 -13.96 -2.81
CA GLY A 44 -11.22 -15.26 -2.14
C GLY A 44 -11.14 -15.21 -0.60
N GLY A 45 -11.74 -14.20 0.02
CA GLY A 45 -11.68 -13.97 1.47
C GLY A 45 -10.40 -13.27 1.96
N LYS A 46 -9.33 -13.30 1.18
CA LYS A 46 -8.08 -12.58 1.49
C LYS A 46 -8.17 -11.11 1.09
N THR A 47 -7.33 -10.31 1.73
CA THR A 47 -7.07 -8.91 1.34
C THR A 47 -5.66 -8.85 0.78
N LEU A 48 -5.54 -8.30 -0.42
CA LEU A 48 -4.28 -8.09 -1.13
C LEU A 48 -3.95 -6.60 -1.12
N ILE A 49 -2.70 -6.24 -0.86
CA ILE A 49 -2.19 -4.87 -0.91
C ILE A 49 -1.40 -4.69 -2.21
N ASP A 50 -1.61 -3.56 -2.88
CA ASP A 50 -0.84 -3.15 -4.05
C ASP A 50 0.45 -2.45 -3.64
N LEU A 51 1.60 -3.09 -3.87
CA LEU A 51 2.89 -2.55 -3.46
C LEU A 51 3.25 -1.25 -4.19
N ASP A 52 2.76 -1.04 -5.41
CA ASP A 52 3.09 0.19 -6.15
C ASP A 52 2.44 1.41 -5.48
N SER A 53 1.21 1.25 -4.95
CA SER A 53 0.57 2.29 -4.13
C SER A 53 1.26 2.53 -2.79
N VAL A 54 1.95 1.52 -2.24
CA VAL A 54 2.75 1.67 -1.02
C VAL A 54 4.04 2.46 -1.33
N ASP A 55 4.67 2.19 -2.47
CA ASP A 55 5.84 2.94 -2.94
C ASP A 55 5.46 4.41 -3.20
N GLU A 56 4.31 4.68 -3.83
CA GLU A 56 3.73 6.01 -4.01
C GLU A 56 3.52 6.72 -2.66
N TYR A 57 2.92 6.03 -1.67
CA TYR A 57 2.73 6.58 -0.33
C TYR A 57 4.06 6.96 0.33
N HIS A 58 5.07 6.08 0.30
CA HIS A 58 6.38 6.38 0.86
C HIS A 58 7.07 7.54 0.17
N ALA A 59 6.95 7.65 -1.16
CA ALA A 59 7.50 8.77 -1.91
C ALA A 59 6.84 10.12 -1.54
N SER A 60 5.60 10.10 -1.06
CA SER A 60 4.86 11.28 -0.62
C SER A 60 5.24 11.76 0.80
N LEU A 61 5.92 10.95 1.60
CA LEU A 61 6.23 11.28 2.99
C LEU A 61 7.28 12.40 3.07
N PRO A 62 7.10 13.39 3.97
CA PRO A 62 8.10 14.41 4.19
C PRO A 62 9.39 13.78 4.71
N ARG A 63 10.53 14.21 4.17
CA ARG A 63 11.85 13.81 4.67
C ARG A 63 12.10 14.51 6.00
N VAL A 64 12.61 13.75 6.99
CA VAL A 64 13.10 14.35 8.23
C VAL A 64 14.37 15.13 7.90
N GLU A 65 14.38 16.44 8.15
CA GLU A 65 15.59 17.24 8.10
C GLU A 65 16.43 16.93 9.34
N THR A 66 17.56 16.24 9.17
CA THR A 66 18.57 16.18 10.22
C THR A 66 19.26 17.53 10.27
N ARG A 67 18.90 18.36 11.25
CA ARG A 67 19.76 19.46 11.67
C ARG A 67 21.08 18.85 12.11
N ALA A 68 22.12 19.03 11.30
CA ALA A 68 23.49 18.81 11.74
C ALA A 68 23.74 19.84 12.87
N SER A 69 23.82 19.35 14.10
CA SER A 69 24.35 20.11 15.24
C SER A 69 25.86 20.28 15.11
#